data_AF-A0A955HV21-F1
#
_entry.id   AF-A0A955HV21-F1
#
_cell.length_a   1.000
_cell.length_b   1.000
_cell.length_c   1.000
_cell.angle_alpha   90.00
_cell.angle_beta   90.00
_cell.angle_gamma   90.00
#
_symmetry.space_group_name_H-M   'P 1'
#
loop_
_entity.id
_entity.type
_entity.pdbx_description
1 polymer ?
#
loop_
_entity_poly.entity_id
_entity_poly.type
_entity_poly.pdbx_seq_one_letter_code
_entity_poly.pdbx_strand_id
1 'polypeptide(L)'
;MAKKHFPFLVLLCVAGFLYLYNHTGSLQPWDEAWYGAITQNMIKSNNPFVLEYNQHPFYDHPPFGFQLKALSMLVLGRSTLAIRLPEIVAGLLALVALYRTGTTVSSKWAGVWAGIILLTSRWFLFRARLGNLDILLVTTQLWTVTALFEMLSKKRRSMRSQTTISLLRNHAWFVLMFFFLSLSILSKALISLQLVPLVTLAGLYYIYTHKLDLKSVTVLILSAVVALIGPLLPWIVANSLVDSTEFIETLKTIGLRSNTTKAIRIEYIQTVVTYTRAAMHTWFKIGAITILISLPLLLIKKHRATFFFLLVYVFLAFAPYLISEKTEIWHLLPGIAALSLLIGVALDVSIAVISKKCQKILSVFLPQISKHITVLLKVGLSLSILTIATLNIKNYWSEFLHVYQYPSDYEKITWHIPYKNKPLYTTTDAYFPGLVFYANLDNQPVLYFSDSEDLQVCQEMIAANTPLQIVSRYGDWVMDRLGDTYLISREGDLVLTVLSPEVCKEYVVTK
;
A
#
# COMPACT_ATOMS: atom_id res chain seq x y z
N MET A 1 -26.76 15.20 10.87
CA MET A 1 -25.63 14.23 10.98
C MET A 1 -24.26 14.84 10.66
N ALA A 2 -24.12 15.72 9.66
CA ALA A 2 -22.84 16.31 9.24
C ALA A 2 -22.02 17.00 10.36
N LYS A 3 -22.65 17.83 11.21
CA LYS A 3 -21.97 18.52 12.34
C LYS A 3 -21.22 17.56 13.29
N LYS A 4 -21.66 16.29 13.42
CA LYS A 4 -21.03 15.31 14.32
C LYS A 4 -19.69 14.81 13.80
N HIS A 5 -19.54 14.74 12.49
CA HIS A 5 -18.39 14.16 11.77
C HIS A 5 -17.52 15.21 11.07
N PHE A 6 -17.84 16.50 11.24
CA PHE A 6 -17.16 17.62 10.56
C PHE A 6 -15.62 17.57 10.61
N PRO A 7 -14.94 17.34 11.77
CA PRO A 7 -13.48 17.28 11.80
C PRO A 7 -12.90 16.16 10.92
N PHE A 8 -13.62 15.06 10.77
CA PHE A 8 -13.20 13.95 9.91
C PHE A 8 -13.41 14.28 8.43
N LEU A 9 -14.48 14.99 8.07
CA LEU A 9 -14.68 15.45 6.70
C LEU A 9 -13.59 16.44 6.28
N VAL A 10 -13.21 17.36 7.17
CA VAL A 10 -12.06 18.27 6.93
C VAL A 10 -10.78 17.46 6.70
N LEU A 11 -10.52 16.45 7.54
CA LEU A 11 -9.36 15.57 7.36
C LEU A 11 -9.38 14.87 5.99
N LEU A 12 -10.53 14.33 5.55
CA LEU A 12 -10.65 13.70 4.23
C LEU A 12 -10.42 14.69 3.09
N CYS A 13 -10.96 15.91 3.18
CA CYS A 13 -10.74 16.94 2.16
C CYS A 13 -9.26 17.33 2.07
N VAL A 14 -8.60 17.50 3.22
CA VAL A 14 -7.15 17.79 3.27
C VAL A 14 -6.35 16.63 2.70
N ALA A 15 -6.67 15.38 3.08
CA ALA A 15 -6.01 14.21 2.54
C ALA A 15 -6.19 14.10 1.02
N GLY A 16 -7.42 14.27 0.52
CA GLY A 16 -7.71 14.23 -0.91
C GLY A 16 -6.95 15.31 -1.69
N PHE A 17 -6.90 16.54 -1.16
CA PHE A 17 -6.09 17.61 -1.74
C PHE A 17 -4.60 17.24 -1.79
N LEU A 18 -4.04 16.75 -0.68
CA LEU A 18 -2.63 16.37 -0.62
C LEU A 18 -2.29 15.18 -1.54
N TYR A 19 -3.21 14.23 -1.71
CA TYR A 19 -2.99 13.07 -2.58
C TYR A 19 -3.06 13.44 -4.06
N LEU A 20 -3.97 14.35 -4.44
CA LEU A 20 -4.13 14.82 -5.82
C LEU A 20 -3.13 15.91 -6.20
N TYR A 21 -2.46 16.52 -5.22
CA TYR A 21 -1.49 17.58 -5.46
C TYR A 21 -0.34 17.06 -6.32
N ASN A 22 -0.16 17.72 -7.48
CA ASN A 22 0.94 17.49 -8.40
C ASN A 22 1.12 16.01 -8.82
N HIS A 23 0.04 15.40 -9.32
CA HIS A 23 0.01 13.99 -9.72
C HIS A 23 0.39 13.75 -11.20
N THR A 24 0.74 14.80 -11.95
CA THR A 24 0.89 14.76 -13.42
C THR A 24 2.27 14.31 -13.90
N GLY A 25 3.31 14.37 -13.05
CA GLY A 25 4.65 13.92 -13.46
C GLY A 25 4.74 12.41 -13.70
N SER A 26 5.82 12.01 -14.35
CA SER A 26 6.04 10.64 -14.81
C SER A 26 5.97 9.60 -13.69
N LEU A 27 5.63 8.37 -14.06
CA LEU A 27 5.67 7.22 -13.16
C LEU A 27 7.11 6.94 -12.76
N GLN A 28 7.38 6.76 -11.48
CA GLN A 28 8.73 6.39 -11.03
C GLN A 28 9.21 5.14 -11.80
N PRO A 29 10.46 5.13 -12.30
CA PRO A 29 10.95 4.11 -13.24
C PRO A 29 11.18 2.72 -12.62
N TRP A 30 10.62 2.50 -11.43
CA TRP A 30 10.71 1.27 -10.64
C TRP A 30 9.32 0.61 -10.59
N ASP A 31 8.88 0.19 -9.40
CA ASP A 31 7.56 -0.37 -9.11
C ASP A 31 6.41 0.33 -9.83
N GLU A 32 6.37 1.67 -9.85
CA GLU A 32 5.22 2.41 -10.38
C GLU A 32 5.07 2.21 -11.90
N ALA A 33 6.16 2.38 -12.66
CA ALA A 33 6.16 2.12 -14.10
C ALA A 33 6.02 0.62 -14.41
N TRP A 34 6.63 -0.25 -13.61
CA TRP A 34 6.51 -1.70 -13.74
C TRP A 34 5.05 -2.15 -13.60
N TYR A 35 4.36 -1.67 -12.57
CA TYR A 35 2.95 -1.98 -12.36
C TYR A 35 2.06 -1.35 -13.41
N GLY A 36 2.42 -0.16 -13.91
CA GLY A 36 1.76 0.46 -15.05
C GLY A 36 1.84 -0.42 -16.30
N ALA A 37 3.02 -0.95 -16.61
CA ALA A 37 3.25 -1.80 -17.78
C ALA A 37 2.48 -3.13 -17.69
N ILE A 38 2.52 -3.77 -16.52
CA ILE A 38 1.73 -4.99 -16.26
C ILE A 38 0.23 -4.71 -16.42
N THR A 39 -0.24 -3.55 -15.95
CA THR A 39 -1.64 -3.14 -16.11
C THR A 39 -2.03 -2.97 -17.58
N GLN A 40 -1.15 -2.41 -18.41
CA GLN A 40 -1.38 -2.32 -19.86
C GLN A 40 -1.50 -3.71 -20.49
N ASN A 41 -0.62 -4.64 -20.12
CA ASN A 41 -0.63 -6.00 -20.63
C ASN A 41 -1.90 -6.73 -20.20
N MET A 42 -2.34 -6.58 -18.95
CA MET A 42 -3.61 -7.14 -18.46
C MET A 42 -4.82 -6.69 -19.31
N ILE A 43 -4.85 -5.41 -19.71
CA ILE A 43 -5.91 -4.89 -20.58
C ILE A 43 -5.79 -5.50 -21.99
N LYS A 44 -4.57 -5.57 -22.55
CA LYS A 44 -4.31 -6.10 -23.90
C LYS A 44 -4.62 -7.61 -24.00
N SER A 45 -4.26 -8.39 -23.00
CA SER A 45 -4.50 -9.85 -22.95
C SER A 45 -5.95 -10.21 -22.60
N ASN A 46 -6.73 -9.25 -22.11
CA ASN A 46 -8.09 -9.45 -21.62
C ASN A 46 -8.18 -10.56 -20.54
N ASN A 47 -7.10 -10.74 -19.77
CA ASN A 47 -7.03 -11.72 -18.69
C ASN A 47 -6.77 -11.02 -17.34
N PRO A 48 -7.78 -10.86 -16.47
CA PRO A 48 -7.63 -10.13 -15.22
C PRO A 48 -6.89 -10.91 -14.11
N PHE A 49 -6.55 -12.18 -14.33
CA PHE A 49 -5.98 -13.04 -13.29
C PHE A 49 -4.54 -13.49 -13.55
N VAL A 50 -4.10 -13.48 -14.81
CA VAL A 50 -2.73 -13.80 -15.21
C VAL A 50 -2.03 -12.50 -15.57
N LEU A 51 -0.98 -12.17 -14.81
CA LEU A 51 -0.20 -10.96 -15.03
C LEU A 51 0.94 -11.26 -16.00
N GLU A 52 1.26 -10.28 -16.84
CA GLU A 52 2.36 -10.39 -17.79
C GLU A 52 3.19 -9.11 -17.77
N TYR A 53 4.52 -9.27 -17.78
CA TYR A 53 5.45 -8.17 -17.96
C TYR A 53 6.35 -8.46 -19.14
N ASN A 54 6.39 -7.54 -20.10
CA ASN A 54 7.23 -7.64 -21.30
C ASN A 54 7.10 -9.02 -22.01
N GLN A 55 5.86 -9.49 -22.18
CA GLN A 55 5.49 -10.78 -22.82
C GLN A 55 5.81 -12.05 -22.01
N HIS A 56 6.28 -11.92 -20.77
CA HIS A 56 6.49 -13.07 -19.88
C HIS A 56 5.48 -13.07 -18.73
N PRO A 57 5.04 -14.26 -18.26
CA PRO A 57 4.23 -14.37 -17.05
C PRO A 57 4.89 -13.69 -15.85
N PHE A 58 4.11 -13.04 -15.00
CA PHE A 58 4.57 -12.33 -13.81
C PHE A 58 3.86 -12.83 -12.56
N TYR A 59 4.51 -13.71 -11.79
CA TYR A 59 3.91 -14.37 -10.63
C TYR A 59 4.23 -13.70 -9.28
N ASP A 60 5.11 -12.70 -9.26
CA ASP A 60 5.61 -12.06 -8.03
C ASP A 60 4.51 -11.44 -7.17
N HIS A 61 3.44 -10.95 -7.80
CA HIS A 61 2.34 -10.27 -7.13
C HIS A 61 0.96 -10.78 -7.57
N PRO A 62 -0.05 -10.77 -6.67
CA PRO A 62 -1.40 -11.11 -7.06
C PRO A 62 -2.14 -9.95 -7.75
N PRO A 63 -3.29 -10.21 -8.41
CA PRO A 63 -3.82 -9.33 -9.45
C PRO A 63 -4.66 -8.16 -8.93
N PHE A 64 -5.13 -8.15 -7.67
CA PHE A 64 -6.20 -7.22 -7.27
C PHE A 64 -5.83 -5.73 -7.43
N GLY A 65 -4.60 -5.36 -7.09
CA GLY A 65 -4.15 -3.98 -7.30
C GLY A 65 -4.02 -3.60 -8.77
N PHE A 66 -3.66 -4.55 -9.63
CA PHE A 66 -3.59 -4.35 -11.08
C PHE A 66 -4.98 -4.28 -11.70
N GLN A 67 -5.94 -5.08 -11.22
CA GLN A 67 -7.35 -5.02 -11.65
C GLN A 67 -7.96 -3.64 -11.38
N LEU A 68 -7.71 -3.06 -10.20
CA LEU A 68 -8.19 -1.71 -9.89
C LEU A 68 -7.53 -0.65 -10.78
N LYS A 69 -6.23 -0.79 -11.08
CA LYS A 69 -5.51 0.09 -12.01
C LYS A 69 -6.03 -0.06 -13.44
N ALA A 70 -6.33 -1.29 -13.88
CA ALA A 70 -6.90 -1.57 -15.20
C ALA A 70 -8.29 -0.92 -15.34
N LEU A 71 -9.16 -1.08 -14.34
CA LEU A 71 -10.46 -0.41 -14.31
C LEU A 71 -10.32 1.12 -14.38
N SER A 72 -9.37 1.69 -13.64
CA SER A 72 -9.07 3.12 -13.67
C SER A 72 -8.59 3.58 -15.06
N MET A 73 -7.70 2.81 -15.70
CA MET A 73 -7.22 3.08 -17.06
C MET A 73 -8.31 2.92 -18.13
N LEU A 74 -9.24 1.98 -17.98
CA LEU A 74 -10.36 1.81 -18.90
C LEU A 74 -11.32 3.01 -18.86
N VAL A 75 -11.45 3.67 -17.69
CA VAL A 75 -12.34 4.84 -17.52
C VAL A 75 -11.64 6.15 -17.88
N LEU A 76 -10.37 6.33 -17.49
CA LEU A 76 -9.64 7.60 -17.63
C LEU A 76 -8.65 7.63 -18.80
N GLY A 77 -8.48 6.51 -19.50
CA GLY A 77 -7.41 6.32 -20.47
C GLY A 77 -6.04 6.13 -19.82
N ARG A 78 -5.04 5.87 -20.66
CA ARG A 78 -3.65 5.66 -20.25
C ARG A 78 -3.04 6.99 -19.76
N SER A 79 -2.93 7.13 -18.44
CA SER A 79 -2.37 8.32 -17.80
C SER A 79 -1.72 7.98 -16.46
N THR A 80 -0.87 8.88 -15.95
CA THR A 80 -0.27 8.78 -14.61
C THR A 80 -1.33 8.79 -13.51
N LEU A 81 -2.37 9.62 -13.67
CA LEU A 81 -3.53 9.65 -12.78
C LEU A 81 -4.25 8.29 -12.74
N ALA A 82 -4.45 7.65 -13.89
CA ALA A 82 -5.15 6.36 -13.93
C ALA A 82 -4.42 5.28 -13.11
N ILE A 83 -3.08 5.26 -13.14
CA ILE A 83 -2.25 4.34 -12.35
C ILE A 83 -2.24 4.70 -10.86
N ARG A 84 -2.24 5.99 -10.51
CA ARG A 84 -2.19 6.48 -9.12
C ARG A 84 -3.54 6.47 -8.41
N LEU A 85 -4.65 6.62 -9.14
CA LEU A 85 -5.99 6.79 -8.58
C LEU A 85 -6.41 5.67 -7.61
N PRO A 86 -6.16 4.37 -7.87
CA PRO A 86 -6.50 3.32 -6.92
C PRO A 86 -5.82 3.49 -5.55
N GLU A 87 -4.55 3.91 -5.52
CA GLU A 87 -3.82 4.14 -4.27
C GLU A 87 -4.30 5.42 -3.56
N ILE A 88 -4.65 6.47 -4.32
CA ILE A 88 -5.28 7.69 -3.77
C ILE A 88 -6.61 7.35 -3.07
N VAL A 89 -7.46 6.58 -3.74
CA VAL A 89 -8.75 6.12 -3.18
C VAL A 89 -8.52 5.20 -1.99
N ALA A 90 -7.57 4.27 -2.07
CA ALA A 90 -7.19 3.41 -0.97
C ALA A 90 -6.74 4.23 0.25
N GLY A 91 -5.90 5.25 0.07
CA GLY A 91 -5.44 6.13 1.13
C GLY A 91 -6.60 6.81 1.87
N LEU A 92 -7.61 7.31 1.13
CA LEU A 92 -8.83 7.87 1.74
C LEU A 92 -9.64 6.82 2.49
N LEU A 93 -9.79 5.62 1.92
CA LEU A 93 -10.50 4.50 2.56
C LEU A 93 -9.77 3.98 3.81
N ALA A 94 -8.44 4.04 3.87
CA ALA A 94 -7.66 3.77 5.07
C ALA A 94 -7.98 4.76 6.21
N LEU A 95 -8.09 6.06 5.89
CA LEU A 95 -8.49 7.07 6.87
C LEU A 95 -9.93 6.86 7.35
N VAL A 96 -10.84 6.42 6.47
CA VAL A 96 -12.21 6.02 6.83
C VAL A 96 -12.19 4.81 7.78
N ALA A 97 -11.41 3.79 7.49
CA ALA A 97 -11.26 2.60 8.33
C ALA A 97 -10.74 2.95 9.73
N LEU A 98 -9.69 3.79 9.82
CA LEU A 98 -9.17 4.30 11.09
C LEU A 98 -10.21 5.11 11.86
N TYR A 99 -10.88 6.05 11.19
CA TYR A 99 -11.88 6.89 11.81
C TYR A 99 -13.03 6.05 12.38
N ARG A 100 -13.49 5.08 11.61
CA ARG A 100 -14.55 4.16 11.98
C ARG A 100 -14.13 3.30 13.16
N THR A 101 -12.95 2.68 13.09
CA THR A 101 -12.42 1.83 14.17
C THR A 101 -12.25 2.63 15.46
N GLY A 102 -11.57 3.78 15.41
CA GLY A 102 -11.38 4.67 16.56
C GLY A 102 -12.71 5.15 17.15
N THR A 103 -13.67 5.47 16.28
CA THR A 103 -15.04 5.81 16.70
C THR A 103 -15.72 4.63 17.38
N THR A 104 -15.57 3.41 16.87
CA THR A 104 -16.23 2.22 17.41
C THR A 104 -15.67 1.85 18.78
N VAL A 105 -14.35 1.86 18.94
CA VAL A 105 -13.69 1.40 20.18
C VAL A 105 -13.58 2.47 21.27
N SER A 106 -13.52 3.76 20.89
CA SER A 106 -13.46 4.87 21.83
C SER A 106 -14.43 5.99 21.44
N SER A 107 -13.95 7.00 20.72
CA SER A 107 -14.75 8.16 20.31
C SER A 107 -14.33 8.68 18.95
N LYS A 108 -15.12 9.60 18.38
CA LYS A 108 -14.80 10.26 17.11
C LYS A 108 -13.43 10.93 17.11
N TRP A 109 -12.97 11.43 18.26
CA TRP A 109 -11.68 12.11 18.38
C TRP A 109 -10.53 11.11 18.28
N ALA A 110 -10.66 9.92 18.87
CA ALA A 110 -9.68 8.86 18.68
C ALA A 110 -9.46 8.52 17.20
N GLY A 111 -10.55 8.43 16.44
CA GLY A 111 -10.49 8.18 14.99
C GLY A 111 -9.86 9.34 14.20
N VAL A 112 -10.22 10.59 14.51
CA VAL A 112 -9.65 11.78 13.86
C VAL A 112 -8.15 11.89 14.15
N TRP A 113 -7.74 11.71 15.40
CA TRP A 113 -6.34 11.77 15.79
C TRP A 113 -5.53 10.66 15.14
N ALA A 114 -6.02 9.42 15.12
CA ALA A 114 -5.37 8.32 14.41
C ALA A 114 -5.19 8.63 12.92
N GLY A 115 -6.22 9.22 12.28
CA GLY A 115 -6.16 9.63 10.88
C GLY A 115 -5.15 10.76 10.61
N ILE A 116 -5.08 11.78 11.48
CA ILE A 116 -4.06 12.85 11.37
C ILE A 116 -2.65 12.28 11.49
N ILE A 117 -2.43 11.39 12.46
CA ILE A 117 -1.12 10.75 12.69
C ILE A 117 -0.70 9.94 11.46
N LEU A 118 -1.60 9.12 10.91
CA LEU A 118 -1.30 8.33 9.72
C LEU A 118 -1.06 9.22 8.50
N LEU A 119 -1.95 10.20 8.24
CA LEU A 119 -1.82 11.13 7.11
C LEU A 119 -0.51 11.92 7.15
N THR A 120 -0.01 12.26 8.34
CA THR A 120 1.23 13.05 8.50
C THR A 120 2.47 12.17 8.71
N SER A 121 2.33 10.85 8.62
CA SER A 121 3.46 9.93 8.51
C SER A 121 3.99 9.98 7.07
N ARG A 122 5.27 10.33 6.92
CA ARG A 122 5.93 10.62 5.64
C ARG A 122 5.64 9.55 4.59
N TRP A 123 5.99 8.30 4.87
CA TRP A 123 5.85 7.25 3.85
C TRP A 123 4.42 6.87 3.51
N PHE A 124 3.46 7.08 4.42
CA PHE A 124 2.04 6.88 4.09
C PHE A 124 1.55 7.95 3.11
N LEU A 125 1.88 9.23 3.39
CA LEU A 125 1.53 10.33 2.50
C LEU A 125 2.16 10.19 1.11
N PHE A 126 3.44 9.83 1.03
CA PHE A 126 4.12 9.63 -0.25
C PHE A 126 3.57 8.44 -1.02
N ARG A 127 3.41 7.27 -0.38
CA ARG A 127 2.93 6.07 -1.07
C ARG A 127 1.46 6.18 -1.51
N ALA A 128 0.64 7.00 -0.86
CA ALA A 128 -0.74 7.25 -1.30
C ALA A 128 -0.85 8.08 -2.59
N ARG A 129 0.26 8.70 -3.02
CA ARG A 129 0.37 9.49 -4.26
C ARG A 129 0.98 8.73 -5.42
N LEU A 130 1.54 7.55 -5.15
CA LEU A 130 2.27 6.75 -6.14
C LEU A 130 1.46 5.50 -6.48
N GLY A 131 1.56 5.03 -7.70
CA GLY A 131 0.89 3.82 -8.20
C GLY A 131 1.49 2.50 -7.70
N ASN A 132 1.98 2.45 -6.47
CA ASN A 132 2.47 1.21 -5.84
C ASN A 132 1.29 0.31 -5.41
N LEU A 133 1.54 -0.69 -4.55
CA LEU A 133 0.52 -1.61 -4.02
C LEU A 133 0.39 -1.52 -2.48
N ASP A 134 1.22 -0.70 -1.84
CA ASP A 134 1.37 -0.66 -0.39
C ASP A 134 0.15 -0.05 0.33
N ILE A 135 -0.47 0.99 -0.24
CA ILE A 135 -1.59 1.65 0.43
C ILE A 135 -2.86 0.82 0.28
N LEU A 136 -3.06 0.17 -0.86
CA LEU A 136 -4.13 -0.81 -1.02
C LEU A 136 -4.02 -1.96 0.00
N LEU A 137 -2.81 -2.51 0.20
CA LEU A 137 -2.54 -3.50 1.24
C LEU A 137 -2.92 -2.97 2.63
N VAL A 138 -2.40 -1.80 3.02
CA VAL A 138 -2.70 -1.20 4.34
C VAL A 138 -4.19 -0.97 4.52
N THR A 139 -4.88 -0.53 3.48
CA THR A 139 -6.31 -0.24 3.49
C THR A 139 -7.13 -1.50 3.74
N THR A 140 -6.87 -2.58 3.01
CA THR A 140 -7.57 -3.86 3.17
C THR A 140 -7.28 -4.49 4.55
N GLN A 141 -6.06 -4.36 5.08
CA GLN A 141 -5.75 -4.75 6.46
C GLN A 141 -6.50 -3.90 7.50
N LEU A 142 -6.59 -2.59 7.32
CA LEU A 142 -7.36 -1.72 8.21
C LEU A 142 -8.85 -2.03 8.17
N TRP A 143 -9.41 -2.38 7.01
CA TRP A 143 -10.81 -2.82 6.91
C TRP A 143 -11.05 -4.19 7.55
N THR A 144 -10.06 -5.09 7.51
CA THR A 144 -10.08 -6.35 8.29
C THR A 144 -10.19 -6.05 9.80
N VAL A 145 -9.36 -5.14 10.32
CA VAL A 145 -9.38 -4.73 11.72
C VAL A 145 -10.64 -3.93 12.08
N THR A 146 -11.15 -3.13 11.15
CA THR A 146 -12.43 -2.41 11.31
C THR A 146 -13.57 -3.41 11.48
N ALA A 147 -13.63 -4.43 10.63
CA ALA A 147 -14.64 -5.47 10.68
C ALA A 147 -14.57 -6.26 12.01
N LEU A 148 -13.36 -6.59 12.46
CA LEU A 148 -13.11 -7.18 13.77
C LEU A 148 -13.70 -6.33 14.91
N PHE A 149 -13.41 -5.03 14.96
CA PHE A 149 -13.90 -4.19 16.05
C PHE A 149 -15.40 -3.89 15.96
N GLU A 150 -15.97 -3.79 14.75
CA GLU A 150 -17.41 -3.66 14.55
C GLU A 150 -18.17 -4.89 15.04
N MET A 151 -17.66 -6.10 14.73
CA MET A 151 -18.17 -7.38 15.22
C MET A 151 -18.17 -7.43 16.75
N LEU A 152 -17.10 -6.97 17.41
CA LEU A 152 -16.97 -6.97 18.87
C LEU A 152 -17.71 -5.80 19.55
N SER A 153 -18.20 -4.82 18.78
CA SER A 153 -18.74 -3.58 19.32
C SER A 153 -20.05 -3.80 20.11
N LYS A 154 -20.10 -3.23 21.33
CA LYS A 154 -21.31 -3.24 22.18
C LYS A 154 -22.20 -2.01 21.98
N LYS A 155 -21.79 -1.07 21.13
CA LYS A 155 -22.27 0.34 21.07
C LYS A 155 -23.76 0.55 20.74
N ARG A 156 -24.48 -0.50 20.34
CA ARG A 156 -25.92 -0.47 20.05
C ARG A 156 -26.73 -1.49 20.86
N ARG A 157 -26.23 -1.93 22.02
CA ARG A 157 -27.01 -2.76 22.95
C ARG A 157 -28.00 -1.87 23.70
N SER A 158 -29.20 -1.68 23.14
CA SER A 158 -30.37 -1.43 23.99
C SER A 158 -30.58 -2.69 24.83
N MET A 159 -30.62 -2.54 26.15
CA MET A 159 -30.42 -3.61 27.14
C MET A 159 -31.52 -4.68 27.21
N ARG A 160 -32.54 -4.72 26.33
CA ARG A 160 -33.73 -5.55 26.58
C ARG A 160 -34.01 -6.70 25.62
N SER A 161 -33.31 -6.83 24.50
CA SER A 161 -33.35 -8.08 23.70
C SER A 161 -32.21 -8.12 22.69
N GLN A 162 -31.45 -9.21 22.68
CA GLN A 162 -30.53 -9.58 21.60
C GLN A 162 -31.38 -9.86 20.35
N THR A 163 -31.71 -8.81 19.60
CA THR A 163 -32.56 -8.90 18.42
C THR A 163 -31.82 -9.63 17.29
N THR A 164 -32.51 -10.46 16.50
CA THR A 164 -31.97 -11.18 15.33
C THR A 164 -31.14 -10.29 14.41
N ILE A 165 -31.56 -9.03 14.24
CA ILE A 165 -30.87 -8.00 13.44
C ILE A 165 -29.43 -7.73 13.95
N SER A 166 -29.21 -7.75 15.26
CA SER A 166 -27.88 -7.51 15.84
C SER A 166 -26.92 -8.68 15.58
N LEU A 167 -27.43 -9.90 15.57
CA LEU A 167 -26.67 -11.11 15.26
C LEU A 167 -26.31 -11.17 13.77
N LEU A 168 -27.27 -10.88 12.88
CA LEU A 168 -27.03 -10.78 11.43
C LEU A 168 -25.97 -9.74 11.10
N ARG A 169 -26.02 -8.57 11.76
CA ARG A 169 -24.99 -7.54 11.59
C ARG A 169 -23.61 -8.03 12.02
N ASN A 170 -23.50 -8.68 13.18
CA ASN A 170 -22.22 -9.17 13.67
C ASN A 170 -21.69 -10.32 12.78
N HIS A 171 -22.58 -11.17 12.26
CA HIS A 171 -22.26 -12.19 11.27
C HIS A 171 -21.73 -11.55 9.99
N ALA A 172 -22.37 -10.50 9.47
CA ALA A 172 -21.87 -9.77 8.31
C ALA A 172 -20.47 -9.19 8.56
N TRP A 173 -20.19 -8.61 9.74
CA TRP A 173 -18.84 -8.15 10.08
C TRP A 173 -17.83 -9.28 10.22
N PHE A 174 -18.23 -10.44 10.73
CA PHE A 174 -17.39 -11.63 10.77
C PHE A 174 -17.01 -12.07 9.35
N VAL A 175 -17.97 -12.15 8.44
CA VAL A 175 -17.73 -12.48 7.01
C VAL A 175 -16.86 -11.43 6.34
N LEU A 176 -17.16 -10.14 6.52
CA LEU A 176 -16.37 -9.04 5.96
C LEU A 176 -14.92 -9.04 6.45
N MET A 177 -14.66 -9.46 7.69
CA MET A 177 -13.30 -9.58 8.22
C MET A 177 -12.47 -10.56 7.37
N PHE A 178 -13.01 -11.73 7.04
CA PHE A 178 -12.31 -12.71 6.20
C PHE A 178 -12.26 -12.29 4.72
N PHE A 179 -13.29 -11.62 4.22
CA PHE A 179 -13.29 -11.06 2.87
C PHE A 179 -12.20 -10.00 2.69
N PHE A 180 -12.06 -9.05 3.61
CA PHE A 180 -10.99 -8.05 3.54
C PHE A 180 -9.60 -8.66 3.76
N LEU A 181 -9.48 -9.72 4.57
CA LEU A 181 -8.23 -10.48 4.68
C LEU A 181 -7.86 -11.14 3.35
N SER A 182 -8.84 -11.69 2.64
CA SER A 182 -8.67 -12.26 1.29
C SER A 182 -8.18 -11.21 0.30
N LEU A 183 -8.83 -10.04 0.24
CA LEU A 183 -8.40 -8.93 -0.61
C LEU A 183 -7.01 -8.41 -0.24
N SER A 184 -6.66 -8.44 1.04
CA SER A 184 -5.33 -8.07 1.52
C SER A 184 -4.24 -9.04 1.02
N ILE A 185 -4.54 -10.34 0.99
CA ILE A 185 -3.65 -11.34 0.37
C ILE A 185 -3.52 -11.06 -1.13
N LEU A 186 -4.63 -10.77 -1.83
CA LEU A 186 -4.63 -10.44 -3.26
C LEU A 186 -4.00 -9.08 -3.60
N SER A 187 -3.79 -8.20 -2.62
CA SER A 187 -3.22 -6.88 -2.86
C SER A 187 -1.70 -6.93 -3.03
N LYS A 188 -1.00 -7.64 -2.13
CA LYS A 188 0.46 -7.66 -2.08
C LYS A 188 1.01 -8.89 -1.34
N ALA A 189 0.71 -10.07 -1.89
CA ALA A 189 1.21 -11.38 -1.48
C ALA A 189 0.85 -11.81 -0.04
N LEU A 190 1.51 -12.87 0.43
CA LEU A 190 1.19 -13.61 1.65
C LEU A 190 1.57 -12.88 2.96
N ILE A 191 2.09 -11.66 2.90
CA ILE A 191 2.40 -10.86 4.10
C ILE A 191 1.17 -10.67 5.00
N SER A 192 -0.02 -10.64 4.41
CA SER A 192 -1.30 -10.50 5.10
C SER A 192 -1.64 -11.71 5.99
N LEU A 193 -0.97 -12.86 5.80
CA LEU A 193 -1.12 -14.02 6.69
C LEU A 193 -0.73 -13.69 8.13
N GLN A 194 0.07 -12.65 8.36
CA GLN A 194 0.38 -12.14 9.71
C GLN A 194 -0.86 -11.80 10.54
N LEU A 195 -2.00 -11.51 9.90
CA LEU A 195 -3.26 -11.18 10.58
C LEU A 195 -4.14 -12.40 10.86
N VAL A 196 -3.82 -13.59 10.34
CA VAL A 196 -4.58 -14.84 10.59
C VAL A 196 -4.73 -15.12 12.09
N PRO A 197 -3.67 -15.02 12.93
CA PRO A 197 -3.81 -15.19 14.38
C PRO A 197 -4.77 -14.17 15.00
N LEU A 198 -4.75 -12.91 14.55
CA LEU A 198 -5.61 -11.85 15.08
C LEU A 198 -7.09 -12.13 14.81
N VAL A 199 -7.44 -12.43 13.55
CA VAL A 199 -8.83 -12.71 13.16
C VAL A 199 -9.35 -14.00 13.79
N THR A 200 -8.48 -15.01 13.95
CA THR A 200 -8.81 -16.27 14.62
C THR A 200 -9.10 -16.03 16.10
N LEU A 201 -8.21 -15.32 16.82
CA LEU A 201 -8.42 -14.97 18.22
C LEU A 201 -9.69 -14.15 18.42
N ALA A 202 -9.98 -13.20 17.52
CA ALA A 202 -11.20 -12.41 17.58
C ALA A 202 -12.46 -13.24 17.31
N GLY A 203 -12.41 -14.16 16.36
CA GLY A 203 -13.50 -15.10 16.07
C GLY A 203 -13.79 -16.03 17.25
N LEU A 204 -12.75 -16.63 17.84
CA LEU A 204 -12.88 -17.47 19.05
C LEU A 204 -13.42 -16.66 20.23
N TYR A 205 -12.92 -15.44 20.45
CA TYR A 205 -13.44 -14.54 21.48
C TYR A 205 -14.91 -14.18 21.23
N TYR A 206 -15.31 -13.96 19.98
CA TYR A 206 -16.70 -13.69 19.61
C TYR A 206 -17.61 -14.88 19.93
N ILE A 207 -17.22 -16.09 19.50
CA ILE A 207 -17.95 -17.35 19.78
C ILE A 207 -18.10 -17.55 21.29
N TYR A 208 -17.00 -17.43 22.05
CA TYR A 208 -16.98 -17.59 23.49
C TYR A 208 -17.89 -16.58 24.21
N THR A 209 -17.80 -15.30 23.83
CA THR A 209 -18.56 -14.23 24.51
C THR A 209 -20.05 -14.23 24.17
N HIS A 210 -20.44 -14.78 23.02
CA HIS A 210 -21.84 -14.85 22.60
C HIS A 210 -22.48 -16.23 22.84
N LYS A 211 -21.72 -17.20 23.37
CA LYS A 211 -22.19 -18.56 23.69
C LYS A 211 -22.96 -19.19 22.52
N LEU A 212 -22.38 -19.11 21.32
CA LEU A 212 -23.01 -19.61 20.11
C LEU A 212 -23.13 -21.14 20.14
N ASP A 213 -24.25 -21.66 19.64
CA ASP A 213 -24.45 -23.10 19.49
C ASP A 213 -23.65 -23.65 18.31
N LEU A 214 -23.51 -24.98 18.24
CA LEU A 214 -22.70 -25.65 17.22
C LEU A 214 -23.15 -25.28 15.80
N LYS A 215 -24.47 -25.19 15.55
CA LYS A 215 -25.02 -24.84 14.23
C LYS A 215 -24.59 -23.43 13.81
N SER A 216 -24.73 -22.43 14.69
CA SER A 216 -24.29 -21.06 14.40
C SER A 216 -22.79 -20.96 14.16
N VAL A 217 -21.99 -21.73 14.92
CA VAL A 217 -20.55 -21.82 14.73
C VAL A 217 -20.20 -22.43 13.38
N THR A 218 -20.87 -23.52 12.97
CA THR A 218 -20.68 -24.13 11.65
C THR A 218 -20.99 -23.14 10.52
N VAL A 219 -22.11 -22.42 10.61
CA VAL A 219 -22.48 -21.40 9.61
C VAL A 219 -21.44 -20.28 9.54
N LEU A 220 -20.97 -19.80 10.70
CA LEU A 220 -19.89 -18.80 10.76
C LEU A 220 -18.62 -19.30 10.07
N ILE A 221 -18.15 -20.50 10.40
CA ILE A 221 -16.93 -21.06 9.82
C ILE A 221 -17.08 -21.24 8.30
N LEU A 222 -18.19 -21.82 7.82
CA LEU A 222 -18.43 -21.98 6.39
C LEU A 222 -18.48 -20.63 5.67
N SER A 223 -19.17 -19.63 6.23
CA SER A 223 -19.23 -18.29 5.65
C SER A 223 -17.85 -17.60 5.62
N ALA A 224 -17.00 -17.82 6.62
CA ALA A 224 -15.63 -17.31 6.64
C ALA A 224 -14.74 -18.00 5.61
N VAL A 225 -14.85 -19.33 5.46
CA VAL A 225 -14.12 -20.09 4.44
C VAL A 225 -14.49 -19.60 3.05
N VAL A 226 -15.79 -19.43 2.77
CA VAL A 226 -16.25 -18.89 1.48
C VAL A 226 -15.75 -17.46 1.26
N ALA A 227 -15.82 -16.60 2.27
CA ALA A 227 -15.35 -15.21 2.17
C ALA A 227 -13.83 -15.11 1.97
N LEU A 228 -13.05 -16.04 2.55
CA LEU A 228 -11.60 -16.07 2.42
C LEU A 228 -11.18 -16.67 1.07
N ILE A 229 -11.70 -17.85 0.72
CA ILE A 229 -11.29 -18.62 -0.45
C ILE A 229 -11.93 -18.09 -1.74
N GLY A 230 -13.17 -17.62 -1.68
CA GLY A 230 -13.94 -17.17 -2.85
C GLY A 230 -13.18 -16.19 -3.75
N PRO A 231 -12.61 -15.08 -3.20
CA PRO A 231 -11.82 -14.15 -4.01
C PRO A 231 -10.46 -14.71 -4.46
N LEU A 232 -9.83 -15.59 -3.67
CA LEU A 232 -8.51 -16.17 -3.98
C LEU A 232 -8.59 -17.22 -5.10
N LEU A 233 -9.69 -17.98 -5.13
CA LEU A 233 -9.80 -19.18 -5.94
C LEU A 233 -9.64 -18.91 -7.44
N PRO A 234 -10.29 -17.88 -8.06
CA PRO A 234 -10.10 -17.59 -9.47
C PRO A 234 -8.65 -17.29 -9.85
N TRP A 235 -7.93 -16.54 -9.00
CA TRP A 235 -6.53 -16.22 -9.23
C TRP A 235 -5.63 -17.47 -9.16
N ILE A 236 -5.81 -18.29 -8.13
CA ILE A 236 -5.03 -19.53 -7.96
C ILE A 236 -5.29 -20.49 -9.12
N VAL A 237 -6.55 -20.69 -9.50
CA VAL A 237 -6.93 -21.58 -10.59
C VAL A 237 -6.36 -21.07 -11.92
N ALA A 238 -6.53 -19.79 -12.24
CA ALA A 238 -6.05 -19.23 -13.50
C ALA A 238 -4.54 -19.39 -13.67
N ASN A 239 -3.74 -19.11 -12.64
CA ASN A 239 -2.27 -19.24 -12.74
C ASN A 239 -1.82 -20.70 -12.72
N SER A 240 -2.51 -21.58 -11.99
CA SER A 240 -2.21 -23.02 -12.01
C SER A 240 -2.47 -23.68 -13.36
N LEU A 241 -3.40 -23.12 -14.16
CA LEU A 241 -3.67 -23.59 -15.52
C LEU A 241 -2.63 -23.12 -16.55
N VAL A 242 -1.87 -22.06 -16.25
CA VAL A 242 -0.78 -21.57 -17.12
C VAL A 242 0.50 -22.35 -16.83
N ASP A 243 1.01 -22.23 -15.61
CA ASP A 243 2.13 -23.04 -15.12
C ASP A 243 2.02 -23.21 -13.60
N SER A 244 1.53 -24.36 -13.14
CA SER A 244 1.40 -24.63 -11.71
C SER A 244 2.73 -24.71 -10.98
N THR A 245 3.80 -25.15 -11.65
CA THR A 245 5.09 -25.41 -11.00
C THR A 245 5.77 -24.09 -10.69
N GLU A 246 5.93 -23.24 -11.71
CA GLU A 246 6.55 -21.93 -11.58
C GLU A 246 5.75 -21.01 -10.65
N PHE A 247 4.41 -21.05 -10.76
CA PHE A 247 3.52 -20.27 -9.89
C PHE A 247 3.69 -20.66 -8.42
N ILE A 248 3.62 -21.96 -8.09
CA ILE A 248 3.74 -22.43 -6.70
C ILE A 248 5.14 -22.17 -6.15
N GLU A 249 6.19 -22.34 -6.97
CA GLU A 249 7.55 -22.05 -6.57
C GLU A 249 7.73 -20.56 -6.26
N THR A 250 7.23 -19.68 -7.12
CA THR A 250 7.26 -18.22 -6.93
C THR A 250 6.49 -17.80 -5.68
N LEU A 251 5.31 -18.38 -5.42
CA LEU A 251 4.56 -18.11 -4.18
C LEU A 251 5.32 -18.51 -2.92
N LYS A 252 6.10 -19.60 -2.96
CA LYS A 252 6.93 -20.02 -1.83
C LYS A 252 8.15 -19.12 -1.65
N THR A 253 8.88 -18.85 -2.72
CA THR A 253 10.16 -18.12 -2.66
C THR A 253 9.95 -16.62 -2.43
N ILE A 254 9.10 -15.97 -3.23
CA ILE A 254 8.82 -14.54 -3.17
C ILE A 254 7.71 -14.25 -2.15
N GLY A 255 6.60 -15.00 -2.22
CA GLY A 255 5.42 -14.75 -1.40
C GLY A 255 5.63 -15.00 0.10
N LEU A 256 6.21 -16.15 0.48
CA LEU A 256 6.52 -16.48 1.88
C LEU A 256 7.88 -15.94 2.35
N ARG A 257 8.69 -15.40 1.44
CA ARG A 257 10.08 -15.01 1.70
C ARG A 257 10.90 -16.16 2.32
N SER A 258 10.63 -17.41 1.93
CA SER A 258 11.13 -18.63 2.58
C SER A 258 12.65 -18.71 2.70
N ASN A 259 13.38 -18.05 1.78
CA ASN A 259 14.84 -18.03 1.78
C ASN A 259 15.44 -16.97 2.73
N THR A 260 14.61 -16.21 3.46
CA THR A 260 15.05 -15.10 4.32
C THR A 260 14.66 -15.25 5.79
N THR A 261 13.79 -16.20 6.13
CA THR A 261 13.39 -16.46 7.52
C THR A 261 14.54 -17.07 8.31
N LYS A 262 15.23 -16.23 9.09
CA LYS A 262 16.28 -16.61 10.03
C LYS A 262 15.86 -16.23 11.47
N ALA A 263 16.64 -16.69 12.46
CA ALA A 263 16.45 -16.29 13.86
C ALA A 263 16.43 -14.76 14.00
N ILE A 264 15.69 -14.25 15.00
CA ILE A 264 15.64 -12.81 15.31
C ILE A 264 17.06 -12.30 15.58
N ARG A 265 17.47 -11.25 14.84
CA ARG A 265 18.77 -10.58 15.01
C ARG A 265 18.56 -9.13 15.45
N ILE A 266 19.53 -8.61 16.20
CA ILE A 266 19.53 -7.22 16.66
C ILE A 266 19.51 -6.25 15.47
N GLU A 267 20.22 -6.57 14.39
CA GLU A 267 20.26 -5.78 13.15
C GLU A 267 18.86 -5.58 12.55
N TYR A 268 18.03 -6.62 12.49
CA TYR A 268 16.67 -6.51 11.94
C TYR A 268 15.78 -5.61 12.82
N ILE A 269 15.92 -5.72 14.15
CA ILE A 269 15.23 -4.84 15.10
C ILE A 269 15.66 -3.39 14.89
N GLN A 270 16.97 -3.14 14.73
CA GLN A 270 17.51 -1.81 14.45
C GLN A 270 16.99 -1.23 13.13
N THR A 271 16.88 -2.05 12.08
CA THR A 271 16.30 -1.66 10.79
C THR A 271 14.83 -1.27 10.96
N VAL A 272 14.01 -2.10 11.61
CA VAL A 272 12.59 -1.79 11.87
C VAL A 272 12.44 -0.51 12.67
N VAL A 273 13.23 -0.32 13.73
CA VAL A 273 13.21 0.90 14.56
C VAL A 273 13.62 2.13 13.74
N THR A 274 14.69 2.04 12.98
CA THR A 274 15.24 3.16 12.18
C THR A 274 14.25 3.56 11.09
N TYR A 275 13.70 2.59 10.37
CA TYR A 275 12.75 2.85 9.29
C TYR A 275 11.40 3.35 9.81
N THR A 276 10.89 2.79 10.91
CA THR A 276 9.66 3.31 11.53
C THR A 276 9.86 4.74 12.02
N ARG A 277 11.03 5.04 12.61
CA ARG A 277 11.38 6.41 13.01
C ARG A 277 11.47 7.35 11.81
N ALA A 278 12.11 6.94 10.72
CA ALA A 278 12.20 7.73 9.50
C ALA A 278 10.84 7.95 8.83
N ALA A 279 9.91 6.99 8.97
CA ALA A 279 8.58 7.10 8.40
C ALA A 279 7.59 7.93 9.22
N MET A 280 7.69 7.89 10.55
CA MET A 280 6.74 8.54 11.46
C MET A 280 7.28 9.81 12.11
N HIS A 281 8.59 10.07 12.03
CA HIS A 281 9.28 11.18 12.68
C HIS A 281 8.88 11.32 14.17
N THR A 282 8.29 12.45 14.57
CA THR A 282 7.93 12.72 15.97
C THR A 282 6.89 11.72 16.51
N TRP A 283 6.04 11.18 15.63
CA TRP A 283 5.02 10.20 16.03
C TRP A 283 5.63 8.87 16.51
N PHE A 284 6.85 8.53 16.08
CA PHE A 284 7.54 7.33 16.53
C PHE A 284 7.74 7.33 18.06
N LYS A 285 8.28 8.43 18.61
CA LYS A 285 8.51 8.57 20.06
C LYS A 285 7.20 8.50 20.85
N ILE A 286 6.16 9.17 20.34
CA ILE A 286 4.83 9.16 20.93
C ILE A 286 4.25 7.74 20.90
N GLY A 287 4.40 7.03 19.78
CA GLY A 287 3.97 5.64 19.63
C GLY A 287 4.66 4.70 20.63
N ALA A 288 5.98 4.79 20.77
CA ALA A 288 6.73 4.00 21.75
C ALA A 288 6.24 4.22 23.19
N ILE A 289 6.07 5.49 23.59
CA ILE A 289 5.51 5.84 24.92
C ILE A 289 4.08 5.31 25.05
N THR A 290 3.29 5.38 23.99
CA THR A 290 1.89 4.97 24.01
C THR A 290 1.72 3.46 24.18
N ILE A 291 2.64 2.64 23.65
CA ILE A 291 2.66 1.20 23.91
C ILE A 291 2.76 0.95 25.43
N LEU A 292 3.67 1.65 26.13
CA LEU A 292 3.84 1.52 27.58
C LEU A 292 2.60 1.99 28.36
N ILE A 293 2.00 3.12 27.96
CA ILE A 293 0.77 3.65 28.58
C ILE A 293 -0.43 2.71 28.35
N SER A 294 -0.43 1.94 27.26
CA SER A 294 -1.52 1.01 26.94
C SER A 294 -1.56 -0.22 27.85
N LEU A 295 -0.42 -0.61 28.45
CA LEU A 295 -0.34 -1.76 29.36
C LEU A 295 -1.23 -1.61 30.61
N PRO A 296 -1.16 -0.52 31.41
CA PRO A 296 -2.07 -0.35 32.55
C PRO A 296 -3.54 -0.20 32.13
N LEU A 297 -3.84 0.23 30.90
CA LEU A 297 -5.21 0.32 30.40
C LEU A 297 -5.86 -1.05 30.18
N LEU A 298 -5.07 -2.13 30.05
CA LEU A 298 -5.57 -3.53 30.03
C LEU A 298 -6.22 -3.94 31.36
N LEU A 299 -5.86 -3.29 32.47
CA LEU A 299 -6.42 -3.56 33.79
C LEU A 299 -7.85 -3.03 33.92
N ILE A 300 -8.24 -2.06 33.08
CA ILE A 300 -9.58 -1.49 33.10
C ILE A 300 -10.54 -2.42 32.35
N LYS A 301 -11.40 -3.15 33.08
CA LYS A 301 -12.35 -4.15 32.53
C LYS A 301 -13.11 -3.68 31.28
N LYS A 302 -13.53 -2.41 31.25
CA LYS A 302 -14.26 -1.80 30.12
C LYS A 302 -13.44 -1.78 28.82
N HIS A 303 -12.12 -1.58 28.91
CA HIS A 303 -11.22 -1.36 27.77
C HIS A 303 -10.26 -2.53 27.52
N ARG A 304 -10.24 -3.54 28.39
CA ARG A 304 -9.33 -4.70 28.32
C ARG A 304 -9.27 -5.35 26.94
N ALA A 305 -10.42 -5.75 26.39
CA ALA A 305 -10.46 -6.42 25.09
C ALA A 305 -9.96 -5.50 23.96
N THR A 306 -10.31 -4.21 24.00
CA THR A 306 -9.85 -3.22 23.02
C THR A 306 -8.33 -3.12 22.99
N PHE A 307 -7.70 -2.89 24.15
CA PHE A 307 -6.24 -2.76 24.21
C PHE A 307 -5.53 -4.08 23.93
N PHE A 308 -6.11 -5.22 24.31
CA PHE A 308 -5.55 -6.53 23.96
C PHE A 308 -5.46 -6.70 22.44
N PHE A 309 -6.57 -6.53 21.72
CA PHE A 309 -6.58 -6.68 20.27
C PHE A 309 -5.74 -5.61 19.55
N LEU A 310 -5.70 -4.37 20.05
CA LEU A 310 -4.83 -3.33 19.47
C LEU A 310 -3.35 -3.64 19.66
N LEU A 311 -2.92 -4.10 20.83
CA LEU A 311 -1.51 -4.46 21.07
C LEU A 311 -1.09 -5.69 20.28
N VAL A 312 -1.96 -6.71 20.20
CA VAL A 312 -1.73 -7.88 19.34
C VAL A 312 -1.66 -7.47 17.86
N TYR A 313 -2.52 -6.56 17.41
CA TYR A 313 -2.46 -6.04 16.04
C TYR A 313 -1.14 -5.30 15.76
N VAL A 314 -0.72 -4.39 16.65
CA VAL A 314 0.58 -3.69 16.53
C VAL A 314 1.73 -4.70 16.47
N PHE A 315 1.75 -5.69 17.36
CA PHE A 315 2.77 -6.73 17.35
C PHE A 315 2.80 -7.49 16.02
N LEU A 316 1.66 -8.04 15.59
CA LEU A 316 1.57 -8.83 14.36
C LEU A 316 1.88 -8.02 13.09
N ALA A 317 1.56 -6.72 13.08
CA ALA A 317 1.85 -5.85 11.95
C ALA A 317 3.35 -5.53 11.80
N PHE A 318 4.16 -5.68 12.84
CA PHE A 318 5.62 -5.53 12.79
C PHE A 318 6.36 -6.88 12.76
N ALA A 319 5.75 -7.96 13.25
CA ALA A 319 6.43 -9.22 13.52
C ALA A 319 7.19 -9.83 12.32
N PRO A 320 6.65 -9.90 11.09
CA PRO A 320 7.39 -10.50 9.98
C PRO A 320 8.68 -9.77 9.61
N TYR A 321 8.75 -8.48 9.90
CA TYR A 321 9.91 -7.64 9.58
C TYR A 321 11.03 -7.76 10.61
N LEU A 322 10.74 -8.30 11.80
CA LEU A 322 11.74 -8.58 12.83
C LEU A 322 12.61 -9.81 12.50
N ILE A 323 12.22 -10.59 11.49
CA ILE A 323 12.88 -11.83 11.05
C ILE A 323 13.25 -11.82 9.56
N SER A 324 13.21 -10.65 8.90
CA SER A 324 13.41 -10.50 7.46
C SER A 324 14.59 -9.59 7.15
N GLU A 325 15.57 -10.12 6.41
CA GLU A 325 16.74 -9.37 5.89
C GLU A 325 16.34 -8.32 4.85
N LYS A 326 15.29 -8.57 4.06
CA LYS A 326 14.79 -7.70 2.98
C LYS A 326 13.71 -6.72 3.45
N THR A 327 13.91 -6.12 4.62
CA THR A 327 12.97 -5.12 5.14
C THR A 327 13.27 -3.78 4.49
N GLU A 328 12.23 -3.11 4.03
CA GLU A 328 12.28 -1.80 3.38
C GLU A 328 11.33 -0.88 4.11
N ILE A 329 11.52 0.43 4.00
CA ILE A 329 10.77 1.38 4.82
C ILE A 329 9.26 1.36 4.56
N TRP A 330 8.83 1.12 3.32
CA TRP A 330 7.41 1.00 2.98
C TRP A 330 6.76 -0.30 3.45
N HIS A 331 7.54 -1.35 3.70
CA HIS A 331 7.02 -2.59 4.27
C HIS A 331 6.41 -2.36 5.67
N LEU A 332 6.82 -1.32 6.39
CA LEU A 332 6.36 -1.05 7.75
C LEU A 332 5.04 -0.26 7.83
N LEU A 333 4.44 0.12 6.69
CA LEU A 333 3.20 0.90 6.65
C LEU A 333 2.02 0.25 7.39
N PRO A 334 1.81 -1.08 7.35
CA PRO A 334 0.84 -1.75 8.21
C PRO A 334 1.04 -1.48 9.70
N GLY A 335 2.29 -1.57 10.18
CA GLY A 335 2.66 -1.31 11.56
C GLY A 335 2.44 0.16 11.94
N ILE A 336 2.77 1.08 11.04
CA ILE A 336 2.53 2.53 11.19
C ILE A 336 1.03 2.83 11.34
N ALA A 337 0.19 2.18 10.54
CA ALA A 337 -1.26 2.32 10.63
C ALA A 337 -1.82 1.75 11.95
N ALA A 338 -1.34 0.57 12.37
CA ALA A 338 -1.69 -0.03 13.65
C ALA A 338 -1.30 0.87 14.84
N LEU A 339 -0.10 1.43 14.80
CA LEU A 339 0.41 2.33 15.83
C LEU A 339 -0.37 3.64 15.87
N SER A 340 -0.72 4.20 14.72
CA SER A 340 -1.55 5.41 14.62
C SER A 340 -2.92 5.21 15.28
N LEU A 341 -3.55 4.06 15.07
CA LEU A 341 -4.79 3.68 15.73
C LEU A 341 -4.62 3.56 17.25
N LEU A 342 -3.57 2.86 17.70
CA LEU A 342 -3.26 2.71 19.12
C LEU A 342 -3.06 4.06 19.80
N ILE A 343 -2.30 4.97 19.17
CA ILE A 343 -2.06 6.33 19.70
C ILE A 343 -3.38 7.07 19.89
N GLY A 344 -4.20 7.16 18.84
CA GLY A 344 -5.47 7.88 18.91
C GLY A 344 -6.41 7.34 19.99
N VAL A 345 -6.52 6.01 20.13
CA VAL A 345 -7.38 5.35 21.12
C VAL A 345 -6.84 5.51 22.54
N ALA A 346 -5.55 5.27 22.75
CA ALA A 346 -4.92 5.39 24.07
C ALA A 346 -5.00 6.81 24.62
N LEU A 347 -4.74 7.83 23.78
CA LEU A 347 -4.85 9.23 24.18
C LEU A 347 -6.29 9.61 24.57
N ASP A 348 -7.28 9.18 23.81
CA ASP A 348 -8.69 9.49 24.09
C ASP A 348 -9.20 8.82 25.38
N VAL A 349 -8.82 7.56 25.61
CA VAL A 349 -9.12 6.85 26.85
C VAL A 349 -8.40 7.49 28.03
N SER A 350 -7.13 7.87 27.86
CA SER A 350 -6.33 8.51 28.92
C SER A 350 -6.94 9.86 29.30
N ILE A 351 -7.36 10.69 28.34
CA ILE A 351 -8.08 11.93 28.62
C ILE A 351 -9.37 11.66 29.39
N ALA A 352 -10.13 10.63 29.02
CA ALA A 352 -11.38 10.31 29.73
C ALA A 352 -11.12 9.90 31.20
N VAL A 353 -10.01 9.22 31.48
CA VAL A 353 -9.60 8.84 32.84
C VAL A 353 -9.13 10.06 33.62
N ILE A 354 -8.24 10.87 33.03
CA ILE A 354 -7.68 12.08 33.65
C ILE A 354 -8.79 13.10 33.90
N SER A 355 -9.66 13.36 32.91
CA SER A 355 -10.72 14.34 33.03
C SER A 355 -11.68 14.01 34.17
N LYS A 356 -12.00 12.73 34.40
CA LYS A 356 -12.83 12.33 35.54
C LYS A 356 -12.19 12.66 36.89
N LYS A 357 -10.87 12.44 37.03
CA LYS A 357 -10.13 12.82 38.24
C LYS A 357 -10.12 14.34 38.41
N CYS A 358 -9.79 15.08 37.35
CA CYS A 358 -9.80 16.55 37.35
C CYS A 358 -11.17 17.13 37.66
N GLN A 359 -12.25 16.57 37.10
CA GLN A 359 -13.63 17.00 37.37
C GLN A 359 -13.98 16.92 38.85
N LYS A 360 -13.60 15.83 39.51
CA LYS A 360 -13.84 15.63 40.95
C LYS A 360 -13.13 16.66 41.82
N ILE A 361 -11.93 17.10 41.43
CA ILE A 361 -11.16 18.12 42.15
C ILE A 361 -11.71 19.52 41.83
N LEU A 362 -11.86 19.85 40.55
CA LEU A 362 -12.32 21.16 40.08
C LEU A 362 -13.77 21.45 40.44
N SER A 363 -14.62 20.45 40.65
CA SER A 363 -16.01 20.69 41.06
C SER A 363 -16.11 21.40 42.42
N VAL A 364 -15.08 21.31 43.25
CA VAL A 364 -15.01 21.98 44.56
C VAL A 364 -14.59 23.44 44.41
N PHE A 365 -13.59 23.72 43.56
CA PHE A 365 -12.97 25.06 43.47
C PHE A 365 -13.49 25.91 42.30
N LEU A 366 -13.76 25.30 41.15
CA LEU A 366 -14.11 25.98 39.88
C LEU A 366 -15.22 25.20 39.14
N PRO A 367 -16.46 25.16 39.67
CA PRO A 367 -17.53 24.31 39.17
C PRO A 367 -17.95 24.61 37.73
N GLN A 368 -17.85 25.88 37.29
CA GLN A 368 -18.13 26.27 35.91
C GLN A 368 -17.11 25.64 34.93
N ILE A 369 -15.82 25.62 35.29
CA ILE A 369 -14.75 25.04 34.47
C ILE A 369 -14.82 23.50 34.50
N SER A 370 -15.15 22.91 35.66
CA SER A 370 -15.26 21.45 35.83
C SER A 370 -16.22 20.82 34.80
N LYS A 371 -17.33 21.50 34.48
CA LYS A 371 -18.30 21.02 33.47
C LYS A 371 -17.70 20.91 32.06
N HIS A 372 -16.68 21.71 31.75
CA HIS A 372 -16.09 21.79 30.41
C HIS A 372 -14.69 21.17 30.29
N ILE A 373 -14.08 20.69 31.39
CA ILE A 373 -12.68 20.23 31.40
C ILE A 373 -12.39 19.12 30.38
N THR A 374 -13.29 18.16 30.17
CA THR A 374 -13.09 17.12 29.15
C THR A 374 -13.01 17.71 27.75
N VAL A 375 -13.83 18.71 27.43
CA VAL A 375 -13.81 19.38 26.13
C VAL A 375 -12.52 20.18 25.98
N LEU A 376 -12.14 20.95 27.00
CA LEU A 376 -10.90 21.73 27.02
C LEU A 376 -9.66 20.85 26.80
N LEU A 377 -9.56 19.71 27.49
CA LEU A 377 -8.46 18.76 27.32
C LEU A 377 -8.41 18.17 25.90
N LYS A 378 -9.57 17.86 25.29
CA LYS A 378 -9.62 17.36 23.91
C LYS A 378 -9.26 18.43 22.89
N VAL A 379 -9.66 19.69 23.11
CA VAL A 379 -9.26 20.81 22.26
C VAL A 379 -7.76 21.04 22.37
N GLY A 380 -7.21 21.11 23.59
CA GLY A 380 -5.78 21.23 23.84
C GLY A 380 -4.97 20.13 23.16
N LEU A 381 -5.36 18.86 23.34
CA LEU A 381 -4.68 17.74 22.67
C LEU A 381 -4.82 17.81 21.15
N SER A 382 -5.98 18.20 20.62
CA SER A 382 -6.16 18.34 19.16
C SER A 382 -5.23 19.41 18.59
N LEU A 383 -5.07 20.54 19.29
CA LEU A 383 -4.11 21.58 18.92
C LEU A 383 -2.68 21.05 18.98
N SER A 384 -2.28 20.33 20.04
CA SER A 384 -0.95 19.71 20.11
C SER A 384 -0.70 18.72 18.97
N ILE A 385 -1.69 17.90 18.64
CA ILE A 385 -1.61 16.94 17.53
C ILE A 385 -1.46 17.67 16.20
N LEU A 386 -2.22 18.73 15.96
CA LEU A 386 -2.10 19.55 14.75
C LEU A 386 -0.75 20.25 14.67
N THR A 387 -0.22 20.78 15.78
CA THR A 387 1.12 21.37 15.82
C THR A 387 2.20 20.35 15.46
N ILE A 388 2.15 19.14 16.05
CA ILE A 388 3.11 18.07 15.75
C ILE A 388 2.97 17.60 14.30
N ALA A 389 1.74 17.48 13.79
CA ALA A 389 1.45 17.14 12.40
C ALA A 389 2.09 18.15 11.43
N THR A 390 1.88 19.45 11.67
CA THR A 390 2.46 20.52 10.85
C THR A 390 3.99 20.52 10.91
N LEU A 391 4.57 20.35 12.09
CA LEU A 391 6.03 20.25 12.25
C LEU A 391 6.61 19.03 11.53
N ASN A 392 5.92 17.88 11.59
CA ASN A 392 6.34 16.68 10.87
C ASN A 392 6.29 16.91 9.36
N ILE A 393 5.20 17.45 8.81
CA ILE A 393 5.08 17.77 7.38
C ILE A 393 6.19 18.73 6.94
N LYS A 394 6.46 19.78 7.74
CA LYS A 394 7.52 20.76 7.44
C LYS A 394 8.89 20.09 7.23
N ASN A 395 9.20 19.01 7.94
CA ASN A 395 10.50 18.33 7.84
C ASN A 395 10.73 17.64 6.48
N TYR A 396 9.68 17.33 5.73
CA TYR A 396 9.78 16.66 4.42
C TYR A 396 9.00 17.39 3.31
N TRP A 397 8.58 18.62 3.55
CA TRP A 397 7.73 19.38 2.63
C TRP A 397 8.42 19.70 1.30
N SER A 398 9.72 20.00 1.32
CA SER A 398 10.51 20.22 0.11
C SER A 398 10.44 19.01 -0.82
N GLU A 399 10.73 17.82 -0.28
CA GLU A 399 10.62 16.57 -1.03
C GLU A 399 9.20 16.33 -1.55
N PHE A 400 8.17 16.66 -0.76
CA PHE A 400 6.77 16.51 -1.16
C PHE A 400 6.39 17.38 -2.36
N LEU A 401 6.88 18.63 -2.40
CA LEU A 401 6.64 19.60 -3.48
C LEU A 401 7.40 19.24 -4.76
N HIS A 402 8.63 18.77 -4.64
CA HIS A 402 9.51 18.48 -5.78
C HIS A 402 9.22 17.15 -6.48
N VAL A 403 8.20 16.39 -6.05
CA VAL A 403 7.78 15.16 -6.75
C VAL A 403 7.25 15.53 -8.14
N TYR A 404 8.10 15.36 -9.16
CA TYR A 404 7.89 15.35 -10.61
C TYR A 404 6.77 16.26 -11.13
N GLN A 405 7.10 17.51 -11.49
CA GLN A 405 6.17 18.44 -12.15
C GLN A 405 6.16 18.29 -13.68
N TYR A 406 7.20 17.66 -14.24
CA TYR A 406 7.42 17.59 -15.68
C TYR A 406 7.61 16.14 -16.11
N PRO A 407 7.25 15.81 -17.37
CA PRO A 407 7.67 14.56 -17.99
C PRO A 407 9.17 14.36 -17.82
N SER A 408 9.56 13.18 -17.37
CA SER A 408 10.95 12.78 -17.26
C SER A 408 11.57 12.62 -18.64
N ASP A 409 12.89 12.62 -18.68
CA ASP A 409 13.62 12.43 -19.94
C ASP A 409 13.36 11.03 -20.53
N TYR A 410 13.20 10.00 -19.68
CA TYR A 410 12.79 8.66 -20.14
C TYR A 410 11.34 8.57 -20.62
N GLU A 411 10.45 9.48 -20.23
CA GLU A 411 9.12 9.58 -20.85
C GLU A 411 9.23 10.28 -22.20
N LYS A 412 9.89 11.44 -22.24
CA LYS A 412 10.03 12.26 -23.46
C LYS A 412 10.72 11.51 -24.59
N ILE A 413 11.77 10.75 -24.28
CA ILE A 413 12.53 10.01 -25.30
C ILE A 413 11.63 9.03 -26.07
N THR A 414 10.59 8.50 -25.41
CA THR A 414 9.64 7.58 -26.05
C THR A 414 8.68 8.24 -27.03
N TRP A 415 8.49 9.56 -26.96
CA TRP A 415 7.65 10.29 -27.92
C TRP A 415 8.25 10.30 -29.33
N HIS A 416 9.57 10.11 -29.42
CA HIS A 416 10.33 10.13 -30.66
C HIS A 416 10.53 8.73 -31.27
N ILE A 417 10.00 7.66 -30.66
CA ILE A 417 10.12 6.29 -31.18
C ILE A 417 9.38 6.16 -32.52
N PRO A 418 10.08 5.87 -33.63
CA PRO A 418 9.48 5.87 -34.96
C PRO A 418 8.72 4.58 -35.28
N TYR A 419 9.16 3.42 -34.78
CA TYR A 419 8.60 2.12 -35.16
C TYR A 419 7.95 1.40 -33.97
N LYS A 420 6.66 1.70 -33.72
CA LYS A 420 5.91 1.05 -32.61
C LYS A 420 5.62 -0.44 -32.82
N ASN A 421 5.64 -0.89 -34.07
CA ASN A 421 5.48 -2.29 -34.45
C ASN A 421 6.79 -3.09 -34.45
N LYS A 422 7.87 -2.51 -33.91
CA LYS A 422 9.18 -3.17 -33.75
C LYS A 422 9.62 -3.18 -32.28
N PRO A 423 10.46 -4.14 -31.85
CA PRO A 423 11.06 -4.12 -30.52
C PRO A 423 11.85 -2.84 -30.29
N LEU A 424 11.95 -2.43 -29.03
CA LEU A 424 12.82 -1.34 -28.59
C LEU A 424 13.96 -1.93 -27.79
N TYR A 425 15.19 -1.55 -28.10
CA TYR A 425 16.35 -2.02 -27.36
C TYR A 425 16.84 -0.93 -26.41
N THR A 426 17.43 -1.32 -25.29
CA THR A 426 18.05 -0.36 -24.38
C THR A 426 19.30 -0.90 -23.71
N THR A 427 20.32 -0.06 -23.56
CA THR A 427 21.57 -0.38 -22.86
C THR A 427 21.51 -0.09 -21.37
N THR A 428 20.42 0.53 -20.88
CA THR A 428 20.31 0.97 -19.48
C THR A 428 19.13 0.30 -18.79
N ASP A 429 19.41 -0.26 -17.62
CA ASP A 429 18.43 -0.86 -16.72
C ASP A 429 17.67 0.19 -15.90
N ALA A 430 18.31 1.32 -15.62
CA ALA A 430 17.82 2.38 -14.73
C ALA A 430 16.43 2.93 -15.07
N TYR A 431 16.02 2.87 -16.34
CA TYR A 431 14.72 3.37 -16.81
C TYR A 431 13.88 2.30 -17.51
N PHE A 432 14.29 1.03 -17.44
CA PHE A 432 13.71 -0.05 -18.23
C PHE A 432 12.18 -0.20 -18.03
N PRO A 433 11.63 -0.25 -16.79
CA PRO A 433 10.17 -0.28 -16.60
C PRO A 433 9.45 0.97 -17.12
N GLY A 434 10.11 2.13 -17.01
CA GLY A 434 9.64 3.38 -17.61
C GLY A 434 9.50 3.26 -19.13
N LEU A 435 10.54 2.78 -19.81
CA LEU A 435 10.54 2.57 -21.26
C LEU A 435 9.44 1.57 -21.68
N VAL A 436 9.31 0.44 -20.99
CA VAL A 436 8.24 -0.55 -21.26
C VAL A 436 6.86 0.11 -21.15
N PHE A 437 6.62 0.89 -20.10
CA PHE A 437 5.33 1.56 -19.91
C PHE A 437 5.10 2.65 -20.95
N TYR A 438 6.08 3.52 -21.22
CA TYR A 438 5.94 4.76 -21.99
C TYR A 438 6.01 4.55 -23.50
N ALA A 439 6.87 3.64 -23.97
CA ALA A 439 7.01 3.32 -25.39
C ALA A 439 5.69 2.84 -26.00
N ASN A 440 4.92 2.03 -25.26
CA ASN A 440 3.62 1.50 -25.67
C ASN A 440 3.66 0.95 -27.10
N LEU A 441 4.52 -0.04 -27.26
CA LEU A 441 4.71 -0.75 -28.50
C LEU A 441 3.50 -1.66 -28.79
N ASP A 442 3.29 -1.97 -30.07
CA ASP A 442 2.19 -2.77 -30.59
C ASP A 442 2.50 -4.27 -30.40
N ASN A 443 2.37 -4.72 -29.15
CA ASN A 443 2.72 -6.08 -28.72
C ASN A 443 4.17 -6.45 -29.04
N GLN A 444 5.09 -5.49 -28.94
CA GLN A 444 6.53 -5.74 -29.04
C GLN A 444 7.21 -5.52 -27.68
N PRO A 445 8.29 -6.24 -27.40
CA PRO A 445 9.00 -6.11 -26.14
C PRO A 445 9.98 -4.92 -26.16
N VAL A 446 10.34 -4.46 -24.96
CA VAL A 446 11.58 -3.73 -24.75
C VAL A 446 12.65 -4.73 -24.32
N LEU A 447 13.78 -4.76 -24.99
CA LEU A 447 14.84 -5.74 -24.76
C LEU A 447 16.09 -5.04 -24.24
N TYR A 448 16.79 -5.69 -23.32
CA TYR A 448 18.10 -5.22 -22.91
C TYR A 448 19.13 -5.54 -24.01
N PHE A 449 20.01 -4.59 -24.29
CA PHE A 449 21.06 -4.71 -25.30
C PHE A 449 22.41 -4.66 -24.59
N SER A 450 23.08 -5.82 -24.50
CA SER A 450 24.36 -5.98 -23.82
C SER A 450 25.49 -6.26 -24.82
N ASP A 451 26.71 -5.82 -24.49
CA ASP A 451 27.92 -5.98 -25.33
C ASP A 451 28.18 -7.42 -25.83
N SER A 452 27.66 -8.45 -25.11
CA SER A 452 27.81 -9.87 -25.45
C SER A 452 26.78 -10.40 -26.45
N GLU A 453 25.64 -9.74 -26.62
CA GLU A 453 24.53 -10.18 -27.49
C GLU A 453 24.46 -9.41 -28.82
N ASP A 454 25.35 -8.42 -28.98
CA ASP A 454 25.55 -7.55 -30.14
C ASP A 454 25.46 -8.25 -31.50
N LEU A 455 26.22 -9.34 -31.68
CA LEU A 455 26.39 -9.97 -32.97
C LEU A 455 25.12 -10.72 -33.39
N GLN A 456 24.49 -11.41 -32.44
CA GLN A 456 23.28 -12.18 -32.70
C GLN A 456 22.10 -11.26 -33.03
N VAL A 457 21.90 -10.19 -32.25
CA VAL A 457 20.83 -9.22 -32.50
C VAL A 457 21.03 -8.53 -33.86
N CYS A 458 22.27 -8.12 -34.18
CA CYS A 458 22.57 -7.54 -35.48
C CYS A 458 22.39 -8.56 -36.63
N GLN A 459 22.72 -9.84 -36.42
CA GLN A 459 22.53 -10.89 -37.43
C GLN A 459 21.05 -11.20 -37.67
N GLU A 460 20.24 -11.32 -36.61
CA GLU A 460 18.79 -11.52 -36.69
C GLU A 460 18.11 -10.34 -37.41
N MET A 461 18.57 -9.13 -37.13
CA MET A 461 18.16 -7.91 -37.81
C MET A 461 18.50 -7.88 -39.30
N ILE A 462 19.74 -8.21 -39.65
CA ILE A 462 20.19 -8.29 -41.04
C ILE A 462 19.34 -9.33 -41.80
N ALA A 463 19.05 -10.46 -41.16
CA ALA A 463 18.19 -11.49 -41.71
C ALA A 463 16.73 -11.01 -41.89
N ALA A 464 16.20 -10.22 -40.94
CA ALA A 464 14.84 -9.68 -40.99
C ALA A 464 14.68 -8.42 -41.85
N ASN A 465 15.78 -7.77 -42.24
CA ASN A 465 15.82 -6.49 -42.95
C ASN A 465 14.98 -5.38 -42.26
N THR A 466 15.12 -5.25 -40.94
CA THR A 466 14.36 -4.29 -40.12
C THR A 466 15.28 -3.29 -39.44
N PRO A 467 14.85 -2.03 -39.23
CA PRO A 467 15.66 -1.05 -38.50
C PRO A 467 15.73 -1.35 -37.00
N LEU A 468 16.89 -1.09 -36.37
CA LEU A 468 17.06 -1.18 -34.91
C LEU A 468 16.68 0.15 -34.31
N GLN A 469 15.98 0.17 -33.19
CA GLN A 469 15.79 1.37 -32.40
C GLN A 469 16.31 1.11 -30.99
N ILE A 470 17.30 1.91 -30.56
CA ILE A 470 18.00 1.75 -29.28
C ILE A 470 17.85 3.03 -28.48
N VAL A 471 17.46 2.89 -27.21
CA VAL A 471 17.61 3.95 -26.20
C VAL A 471 18.83 3.66 -25.34
N SER A 472 19.85 4.50 -25.40
CA SER A 472 21.07 4.39 -24.59
C SER A 472 21.33 5.68 -23.80
N ARG A 473 22.33 5.66 -22.91
CA ARG A 473 22.82 6.89 -22.30
C ARG A 473 23.83 7.59 -23.21
N TYR A 474 23.87 8.91 -23.14
CA TYR A 474 24.84 9.72 -23.85
C TYR A 474 26.25 9.42 -23.33
N GLY A 475 27.16 9.05 -24.23
CA GLY A 475 28.50 8.56 -23.87
C GLY A 475 28.55 7.08 -23.50
N ASP A 476 27.46 6.32 -23.66
CA ASP A 476 27.55 4.86 -23.71
C ASP A 476 28.34 4.43 -24.97
N TRP A 477 28.94 3.24 -24.89
CA TRP A 477 29.73 2.65 -25.97
C TRP A 477 29.00 2.60 -27.33
N VAL A 478 27.67 2.48 -27.30
CA VAL A 478 26.81 2.52 -28.51
C VAL A 478 26.99 3.85 -29.24
N MET A 479 27.01 4.97 -28.51
CA MET A 479 27.22 6.30 -29.11
C MET A 479 28.66 6.53 -29.55
N ASP A 480 29.64 6.05 -28.79
CA ASP A 480 31.06 6.16 -29.15
C ASP A 480 31.36 5.44 -30.48
N ARG A 481 30.68 4.32 -30.75
CA ARG A 481 30.87 3.54 -31.98
C ARG A 481 30.05 4.05 -33.17
N LEU A 482 28.84 4.55 -32.94
CA LEU A 482 27.91 4.91 -34.02
C LEU A 482 27.97 6.39 -34.41
N GLY A 483 28.44 7.26 -33.52
CA GLY A 483 28.46 8.71 -33.72
C GLY A 483 27.06 9.34 -33.81
N ASP A 484 27.02 10.65 -34.07
CA ASP A 484 25.78 11.45 -34.10
C ASP A 484 24.89 11.21 -35.35
N THR A 485 25.39 10.49 -36.35
CA THR A 485 24.75 10.34 -37.68
C THR A 485 23.40 9.61 -37.64
N TYR A 486 23.15 8.82 -36.59
CA TYR A 486 21.95 7.99 -36.44
C TYR A 486 21.05 8.42 -35.28
N LEU A 487 21.35 9.57 -34.68
CA LEU A 487 20.62 10.13 -33.56
C LEU A 487 19.27 10.69 -34.02
N ILE A 488 18.18 10.15 -33.49
CA ILE A 488 16.82 10.66 -33.72
C ILE A 488 16.47 11.76 -32.72
N SER A 489 16.79 11.55 -31.44
CA SER A 489 16.47 12.50 -30.38
C SER A 489 17.40 12.33 -29.17
N ARG A 490 17.54 13.40 -28.39
CA ARG A 490 18.27 13.44 -27.12
C ARG A 490 17.42 14.17 -26.07
N GLU A 491 17.21 13.50 -24.94
CA GLU A 491 16.48 14.03 -23.79
C GLU A 491 17.37 13.82 -22.55
N GLY A 492 17.94 14.89 -22.01
CA GLY A 492 18.88 14.80 -20.89
C GLY A 492 20.12 13.94 -21.21
N ASP A 493 20.30 12.87 -20.43
CA ASP A 493 21.33 11.86 -20.62
C ASP A 493 20.89 10.69 -21.51
N LEU A 494 19.65 10.67 -22.02
CA LEU A 494 19.15 9.61 -22.90
C LEU A 494 19.19 10.03 -24.36
N VAL A 495 19.52 9.05 -25.21
CA VAL A 495 19.56 9.20 -26.67
C VAL A 495 18.77 8.06 -27.32
N LEU A 496 18.06 8.39 -28.39
CA LEU A 496 17.37 7.44 -29.25
C LEU A 496 18.10 7.37 -30.57
N THR A 497 18.58 6.18 -30.92
CA THR A 497 19.34 5.92 -32.14
C THR A 497 18.60 4.90 -32.99
N VAL A 498 18.56 5.12 -34.31
CA VAL A 498 17.98 4.18 -35.26
C VAL A 498 19.01 3.71 -36.26
N LEU A 499 19.25 2.40 -36.30
CA LEU A 499 20.22 1.78 -37.20
C LEU A 499 19.53 1.15 -38.39
N SER A 500 20.04 1.45 -39.59
CA SER A 500 19.63 0.73 -40.80
C SER A 500 20.33 -0.63 -40.89
N PRO A 501 19.75 -1.60 -41.61
CA PRO A 501 20.39 -2.91 -41.83
C PRO A 501 21.80 -2.82 -42.42
N GLU A 502 22.11 -1.79 -43.22
CA GLU A 502 23.44 -1.56 -43.80
C GLU A 502 24.50 -1.27 -42.74
N VAL A 503 24.14 -0.48 -41.72
CA VAL A 503 25.04 -0.11 -40.61
C VAL A 503 25.31 -1.32 -39.73
N CYS A 504 24.29 -2.14 -39.48
CA CYS A 504 24.47 -3.42 -38.80
C CYS A 504 25.38 -4.38 -39.58
N LYS A 505 25.31 -4.41 -40.93
CA LYS A 505 26.23 -5.21 -41.75
C LYS A 505 27.68 -4.75 -41.60
N GLU A 506 27.91 -3.44 -41.67
CA GLU A 506 29.25 -2.87 -41.46
C GLU A 506 29.78 -3.22 -40.07
N TYR A 507 28.93 -3.09 -39.04
CA TYR A 507 29.26 -3.46 -37.67
C TYR A 507 29.65 -4.94 -37.52
N VAL A 508 28.85 -5.86 -38.05
CA VAL A 508 29.12 -7.31 -38.01
C VAL A 508 30.41 -7.67 -38.76
N VAL A 509 30.76 -6.94 -39.81
CA VAL A 509 32.00 -7.17 -40.58
C VAL A 509 33.25 -6.64 -39.85
N THR A 510 33.11 -5.61 -39.03
CA THR A 510 34.24 -5.03 -38.26
C THR A 510 34.60 -5.75 -36.96
N LYS A 511 33.70 -6.60 -36.45
CA LYS A 511 33.95 -7.49 -35.30
C LYS A 511 34.35 -8.88 -35.78
#